data_AF-A0A2V7M8W7-F1
#
_entry.id   AF-A0A2V7M8W7-F1
#
_cell.length_a   1.000
_cell.length_b   1.000
_cell.length_c   1.000
_cell.angle_alpha   90.00
_cell.angle_beta   90.00
_cell.angle_gamma   90.00
#
_symmetry.space_group_name_H-M   'P 1'
#
loop_
_entity.id
_entity.type
_entity.pdbx_description
1 polymer ?
#
loop_
_entity_poly.entity_id
_entity_poly.type
_entity_poly.pdbx_seq_one_letter_code
_entity_poly.pdbx_strand_id
1 'polypeptide(L)'
;LYAAIPAHADSASADDLFGAAGAVLSAIPQLPDTSELDAACAKALKRKTPTLTTRQLAARCQPAAADTMRKFHALADPLYRLGVQTYQAGLVKNPYHRDALYNLTGISFVLNDTAKVLLLAQRLYAVDPMNRLSLTKLAGAWQLAGKKDSALYYLTLADSLPIEVSVGKFVANEQGAALEGLYSNFHSKPSRPVKVTFELVDGKGNVVGSLPQDIPALDAGANQSFKLKATQTGAIAWRYKRS
;
A
#
# COMPACT_ATOMS: atom_id res chain seq x y z
N LEU A 1 -18.94 11.80 12.08
CA LEU A 1 -19.30 11.89 10.64
C LEU A 1 -18.97 10.60 9.88
N TYR A 2 -17.75 10.06 9.95
CA TYR A 2 -17.33 8.96 9.07
C TYR A 2 -18.00 7.58 9.32
N ALA A 3 -18.60 7.35 10.49
CA ALA A 3 -19.24 6.05 10.82
C ALA A 3 -20.46 5.69 9.95
N ALA A 4 -21.05 6.67 9.23
CA ALA A 4 -22.15 6.43 8.31
C ALA A 4 -21.68 5.87 6.95
N ILE A 5 -20.38 5.94 6.63
CA ILE A 5 -19.85 5.52 5.32
C ILE A 5 -20.06 4.02 5.08
N PRO A 6 -19.71 3.11 6.02
CA PRO A 6 -19.96 1.69 5.83
C PRO A 6 -21.46 1.37 5.77
N ALA A 7 -22.30 2.13 6.49
CA ALA A 7 -23.75 1.91 6.54
C ALA A 7 -24.47 2.23 5.22
N HIS A 8 -23.85 3.02 4.33
CA HIS A 8 -24.37 3.36 3.01
C HIS A 8 -23.48 2.85 1.87
N ALA A 9 -22.60 1.89 2.16
CA ALA A 9 -21.66 1.36 1.18
C ALA A 9 -22.34 0.68 -0.01
N ASP A 10 -23.54 0.12 0.18
CA ASP A 10 -24.31 -0.52 -0.88
C ASP A 10 -24.69 0.47 -2.00
N SER A 11 -25.04 1.71 -1.64
CA SER A 11 -25.38 2.78 -2.58
C SER A 11 -24.19 3.51 -3.20
N ALA A 12 -22.98 3.35 -2.67
CA ALA A 12 -21.79 4.02 -3.15
C ALA A 12 -21.11 3.24 -4.29
N SER A 13 -20.41 3.96 -5.19
CA SER A 13 -19.51 3.32 -6.17
C SER A 13 -18.23 2.81 -5.47
N ALA A 14 -17.45 1.98 -6.16
CA ALA A 14 -16.16 1.55 -5.65
C ALA A 14 -15.20 2.74 -5.43
N ASP A 15 -15.17 3.68 -6.38
CA ASP A 15 -14.28 4.85 -6.35
C ASP A 15 -14.67 5.82 -5.24
N ASP A 16 -15.97 6.02 -4.99
CA ASP A 16 -16.45 6.81 -3.85
C ASP A 16 -15.97 6.21 -2.53
N LEU A 17 -16.05 4.88 -2.39
CA LEU A 17 -15.57 4.17 -1.19
C LEU A 17 -14.05 4.29 -1.04
N PHE A 18 -13.29 4.15 -2.12
CA PHE A 18 -11.83 4.30 -2.07
C PHE A 18 -11.41 5.73 -1.72
N GLY A 19 -12.09 6.74 -2.28
CA GLY A 19 -11.90 8.15 -1.93
C GLY A 19 -12.25 8.43 -0.47
N ALA A 20 -13.38 7.90 0.01
CA ALA A 20 -13.81 8.04 1.40
C ALA A 20 -12.84 7.37 2.38
N ALA A 21 -12.32 6.18 2.05
CA ALA A 21 -11.30 5.51 2.84
C ALA A 21 -10.02 6.36 2.91
N GLY A 22 -9.59 6.94 1.77
CA GLY A 22 -8.46 7.87 1.74
C GLY A 22 -8.69 9.08 2.67
N ALA A 23 -9.85 9.71 2.59
CA ALA A 23 -10.20 10.85 3.43
C ALA A 23 -10.21 10.52 4.94
N VAL A 24 -10.71 9.35 5.33
CA VAL A 24 -10.66 8.86 6.71
C VAL A 24 -9.21 8.72 7.20
N LEU A 25 -8.34 8.16 6.37
CA LEU A 25 -6.94 7.93 6.73
C LEU A 25 -6.13 9.22 6.77
N SER A 26 -6.43 10.19 5.89
CA SER A 26 -5.82 11.52 5.93
C SER A 26 -6.19 12.31 7.18
N ALA A 27 -7.25 11.93 7.90
CA ALA A 27 -7.61 12.53 9.19
C ALA A 27 -6.80 11.97 10.37
N ILE A 28 -6.01 10.92 10.17
CA ILE A 28 -5.15 10.35 11.22
C ILE A 28 -3.98 11.31 11.46
N PRO A 29 -3.72 11.73 12.71
CA PRO A 29 -2.58 12.58 13.01
C PRO A 29 -1.25 11.88 12.67
N GLN A 30 -0.18 12.65 12.51
CA GLN A 30 1.14 12.06 12.37
C GLN A 30 1.51 11.26 13.62
N LEU A 31 2.23 10.15 13.43
CA LEU A 31 2.73 9.35 14.53
C LEU A 31 3.61 10.23 15.43
N PRO A 32 3.35 10.33 16.74
CA PRO A 32 4.16 11.16 17.62
C PRO A 32 5.60 10.64 17.67
N ASP A 33 6.57 11.55 17.53
CA ASP A 33 7.95 11.24 17.88
C ASP A 33 8.09 11.24 19.40
N THR A 34 8.33 10.04 19.96
CA THR A 34 8.46 9.84 21.41
C THR A 34 9.91 9.65 21.84
N SER A 35 10.87 9.69 20.91
CA SER A 35 12.28 9.38 21.17
C SER A 35 12.93 10.28 22.23
N GLU A 36 12.48 11.53 22.33
CA GLU A 36 13.02 12.51 23.27
C GLU A 36 12.16 12.74 24.53
N LEU A 37 10.93 12.23 24.57
CA LEU A 37 9.96 12.54 25.63
C LEU A 37 10.43 12.05 27.01
N ASP A 38 10.92 10.81 27.06
CA ASP A 38 11.38 10.22 28.33
C ASP A 38 12.67 10.89 28.82
N ALA A 39 13.57 11.27 27.90
CA ALA A 39 14.80 11.98 28.21
C ALA A 39 14.54 13.40 28.72
N ALA A 40 13.63 14.13 28.07
CA ALA A 40 13.20 15.47 28.48
C ALA A 40 12.52 15.44 29.86
N CYS A 41 11.64 14.46 30.10
CA CYS A 41 11.02 14.24 31.41
C CYS A 41 12.07 13.96 32.50
N ALA A 42 13.03 13.06 32.22
CA ALA A 42 14.06 12.69 33.19
C ALA A 42 14.95 13.89 33.56
N LYS A 43 15.33 14.70 32.57
CA LYS A 43 16.10 15.95 32.77
C LYS A 43 15.33 16.96 33.63
N ALA A 44 14.04 17.14 33.36
CA ALA A 44 13.19 18.06 34.13
C ALA A 44 13.00 17.60 35.59
N LEU A 45 12.77 16.30 35.82
CA LEU A 45 12.62 15.73 37.15
C LEU A 45 13.94 15.75 37.94
N LYS A 46 15.07 15.44 37.30
CA LYS A 46 16.39 15.49 37.97
C LYS A 46 16.75 16.91 38.40
N ARG A 47 16.39 17.93 37.62
CA ARG A 47 16.56 19.35 38.00
C ARG A 47 15.72 19.74 39.21
N LYS A 48 14.48 19.25 39.31
CA LYS A 48 13.57 19.52 40.43
C LYS A 48 13.88 18.70 41.68
N THR A 49 14.37 17.48 41.52
CA THR A 49 14.62 16.54 42.61
C THR A 49 15.93 15.78 42.36
N PRO A 50 17.08 16.39 42.67
CA PRO A 50 18.40 15.83 42.35
C PRO A 50 18.68 14.46 42.97
N THR A 51 17.98 14.12 44.05
CA THR A 51 18.14 12.86 44.80
C THR A 51 17.52 11.65 44.12
N LEU A 52 16.70 11.82 43.08
CA LEU A 52 16.12 10.69 42.36
C LEU A 52 17.19 9.86 41.64
N THR A 53 17.12 8.55 41.82
CA THR A 53 17.95 7.57 41.09
C THR A 53 17.47 7.43 39.64
N THR A 54 18.34 6.91 38.76
CA THR A 54 18.01 6.64 37.35
C THR A 54 16.77 5.73 37.22
N ARG A 55 16.64 4.72 38.07
CA ARG A 55 15.48 3.81 38.07
C ARG A 55 14.18 4.52 38.47
N GLN A 56 14.23 5.42 39.45
CA GLN A 56 13.06 6.19 39.87
C GLN A 56 12.65 7.23 38.81
N LEU A 57 13.62 7.85 38.12
CA LEU A 57 13.35 8.74 37.00
C LEU A 57 12.70 7.99 35.85
N ALA A 58 13.26 6.84 35.45
CA ALA A 58 12.70 6.01 34.40
C ALA A 58 11.26 5.59 34.73
N ALA A 59 11.00 5.04 35.92
CA ALA A 59 9.65 4.64 36.33
C ALA A 59 8.63 5.80 36.35
N ARG A 60 9.08 7.03 36.65
CA ARG A 60 8.22 8.23 36.67
C ARG A 60 8.02 8.85 35.28
N CYS A 61 8.94 8.61 34.34
CA CYS A 61 8.90 9.18 32.99
C CYS A 61 8.37 8.23 31.92
N GLN A 62 8.56 6.91 32.09
CA GLN A 62 8.02 5.87 31.22
C GLN A 62 6.51 6.01 30.93
N PRO A 63 5.66 6.54 31.85
CA PRO A 63 4.26 6.81 31.55
C PRO A 63 4.04 7.89 30.47
N ALA A 64 4.97 8.82 30.24
CA ALA A 64 4.72 9.96 29.35
C ALA A 64 4.73 9.56 27.87
N ALA A 65 5.78 8.87 27.39
CA ALA A 65 5.81 8.33 26.04
C ALA A 65 4.70 7.29 25.82
N ALA A 66 4.48 6.41 26.80
CA ALA A 66 3.42 5.41 26.75
C ALA A 66 2.01 6.05 26.70
N ASP A 67 1.77 7.11 27.46
CA ASP A 67 0.50 7.85 27.45
C ASP A 67 0.26 8.58 26.12
N THR A 68 1.29 9.22 25.57
CA THR A 68 1.23 9.84 24.24
C THR A 68 0.87 8.82 23.17
N MET A 69 1.51 7.65 23.17
CA MET A 69 1.19 6.58 22.22
C MET A 69 -0.22 6.01 22.46
N ARG A 70 -0.64 5.81 23.71
CA ARG A 70 -2.02 5.38 24.01
C ARG A 70 -3.05 6.37 23.47
N LYS A 71 -2.84 7.67 23.67
CA LYS A 71 -3.73 8.73 23.17
C LYS A 71 -3.77 8.75 21.64
N PHE A 72 -2.61 8.57 21.00
CA PHE A 72 -2.54 8.42 19.55
C PHE A 72 -3.38 7.23 19.09
N HIS A 73 -3.17 6.03 19.66
CA HIS A 73 -3.93 4.83 19.29
C HIS A 73 -5.43 4.97 19.55
N ALA A 74 -5.83 5.60 20.67
CA ALA A 74 -7.23 5.86 20.97
C ALA A 74 -7.93 6.71 19.88
N LEU A 75 -7.19 7.59 19.20
CA LEU A 75 -7.69 8.40 18.09
C LEU A 75 -7.53 7.70 16.73
N ALA A 76 -6.37 7.09 16.48
CA ALA A 76 -5.97 6.57 15.19
C ALA A 76 -6.57 5.18 14.89
N ASP A 77 -6.59 4.26 15.85
CA ASP A 77 -7.05 2.89 15.63
C ASP A 77 -8.51 2.81 15.13
N PRO A 78 -9.47 3.59 15.66
CA PRO A 78 -10.83 3.60 15.12
C PRO A 78 -10.87 4.06 13.65
N LEU A 79 -10.05 5.05 13.28
CA LEU A 79 -9.95 5.55 11.91
C LEU A 79 -9.29 4.53 10.97
N TYR A 80 -8.24 3.82 11.43
CA TYR A 80 -7.66 2.72 10.68
C TYR A 80 -8.68 1.60 10.43
N ARG A 81 -9.43 1.17 11.46
CA ARG A 81 -10.48 0.14 11.31
C ARG A 81 -11.58 0.59 10.35
N LEU A 82 -11.97 1.85 10.42
CA LEU A 82 -12.95 2.42 9.49
C LEU A 82 -12.41 2.45 8.06
N GLY A 83 -11.17 2.87 7.85
CA GLY A 83 -10.51 2.82 6.54
C GLY A 83 -10.44 1.38 5.98
N VAL A 84 -10.14 0.39 6.83
CA VAL A 84 -10.16 -1.03 6.47
C VAL A 84 -11.54 -1.47 5.99
N GLN A 85 -12.60 -1.16 6.75
CA GLN A 85 -13.98 -1.51 6.40
C GLN A 85 -14.40 -0.88 5.09
N THR A 86 -14.09 0.39 4.89
CA THR A 86 -14.45 1.13 3.67
C THR A 86 -13.68 0.59 2.44
N TYR A 87 -12.37 0.32 2.57
CA TYR A 87 -11.62 -0.33 1.49
C TYR A 87 -12.14 -1.72 1.17
N GLN A 88 -12.50 -2.52 2.18
CA GLN A 88 -13.08 -3.85 1.98
C GLN A 88 -14.40 -3.77 1.22
N ALA A 89 -15.29 -2.84 1.59
CA ALA A 89 -16.54 -2.62 0.89
C ALA A 89 -16.33 -2.22 -0.57
N GLY A 90 -15.38 -1.33 -0.85
CA GLY A 90 -15.02 -0.98 -2.23
C GLY A 90 -14.42 -2.15 -3.02
N LEU A 91 -13.59 -2.98 -2.38
CA LEU A 91 -12.98 -4.17 -2.99
C LEU A 91 -13.98 -5.30 -3.24
N VAL A 92 -15.16 -5.30 -2.63
CA VAL A 92 -16.27 -6.19 -3.04
C VAL A 92 -16.77 -5.80 -4.43
N LYS A 93 -16.80 -4.50 -4.75
CA LYS A 93 -17.28 -3.96 -6.03
C LYS A 93 -16.19 -3.96 -7.11
N ASN A 94 -14.94 -3.71 -6.73
CA ASN A 94 -13.79 -3.79 -7.62
C ASN A 94 -12.65 -4.61 -6.97
N PRO A 95 -12.69 -5.95 -7.10
CA PRO A 95 -11.73 -6.84 -6.42
C PRO A 95 -10.27 -6.71 -6.88
N TYR A 96 -10.04 -6.07 -8.03
CA TYR A 96 -8.75 -5.95 -8.69
C TYR A 96 -8.20 -4.53 -8.65
N HIS A 97 -8.82 -3.62 -7.88
CA HIS A 97 -8.34 -2.25 -7.78
C HIS A 97 -6.97 -2.20 -7.07
N ARG A 98 -5.91 -1.93 -7.85
CA ARG A 98 -4.51 -1.95 -7.39
C ARG A 98 -4.25 -1.08 -6.16
N ASP A 99 -4.65 0.20 -6.19
CA ASP A 99 -4.29 1.12 -5.09
C ASP A 99 -5.07 0.83 -3.80
N ALA A 100 -6.33 0.44 -3.90
CA ALA A 100 -7.10 -0.06 -2.76
C ALA A 100 -6.45 -1.30 -2.13
N LEU A 101 -5.96 -2.25 -2.94
CA LEU A 101 -5.19 -3.40 -2.44
C LEU A 101 -3.88 -2.95 -1.77
N TYR A 102 -3.15 -2.02 -2.39
CA TYR A 102 -1.89 -1.47 -1.86
C TYR A 102 -2.08 -0.80 -0.49
N ASN A 103 -3.10 0.07 -0.39
CA ASN A 103 -3.43 0.82 0.81
C ASN A 103 -3.96 -0.09 1.91
N LEU A 104 -4.93 -0.98 1.59
CA LEU A 104 -5.48 -1.92 2.56
C LEU A 104 -4.41 -2.88 3.11
N THR A 105 -3.48 -3.34 2.26
CA THR A 105 -2.33 -4.13 2.71
C THR A 105 -1.46 -3.31 3.69
N GLY A 106 -1.21 -2.03 3.38
CA GLY A 106 -0.47 -1.12 4.25
C GLY A 106 -1.11 -0.92 5.63
N ILE A 107 -2.41 -0.69 5.68
CA ILE A 107 -3.13 -0.52 6.95
C ILE A 107 -3.13 -1.84 7.73
N SER A 108 -3.25 -2.98 7.04
CA SER A 108 -3.18 -4.31 7.68
C SER A 108 -1.82 -4.55 8.34
N PHE A 109 -0.72 -4.01 7.80
CA PHE A 109 0.58 -4.00 8.48
C PHE A 109 0.55 -3.15 9.76
N VAL A 110 0.04 -1.92 9.68
CA VAL A 110 -0.04 -1.01 10.83
C VAL A 110 -0.85 -1.63 11.97
N LEU A 111 -1.94 -2.33 11.64
CA LEU A 111 -2.80 -3.02 12.60
C LEU A 111 -2.29 -4.40 13.02
N ASN A 112 -1.16 -4.86 12.49
CA ASN A 112 -0.64 -6.21 12.70
C ASN A 112 -1.68 -7.32 12.43
N ASP A 113 -2.50 -7.15 11.39
CA ASP A 113 -3.51 -8.14 10.96
C ASP A 113 -2.83 -9.29 10.20
N THR A 114 -2.14 -10.14 10.96
CA THR A 114 -1.40 -11.30 10.45
C THR A 114 -2.28 -12.32 9.74
N ALA A 115 -3.59 -12.33 10.01
CA ALA A 115 -4.54 -13.22 9.35
C ALA A 115 -4.81 -12.82 7.88
N LYS A 116 -4.75 -11.53 7.55
CA LYS A 116 -5.14 -11.03 6.22
C LYS A 116 -4.00 -10.46 5.39
N VAL A 117 -2.95 -9.93 6.03
CA VAL A 117 -1.92 -9.14 5.34
C VAL A 117 -1.25 -9.91 4.19
N LEU A 118 -0.99 -11.21 4.36
CA LEU A 118 -0.39 -12.05 3.32
C LEU A 118 -1.32 -12.23 2.11
N LEU A 119 -2.59 -12.56 2.35
CA LEU A 119 -3.57 -12.73 1.27
C LEU A 119 -3.76 -11.44 0.47
N LEU A 120 -3.80 -10.29 1.15
CA LEU A 120 -3.93 -8.99 0.50
C LEU A 120 -2.69 -8.65 -0.34
N ALA A 121 -1.49 -8.90 0.20
CA ALA A 121 -0.25 -8.66 -0.53
C ALA A 121 -0.09 -9.58 -1.75
N GLN A 122 -0.56 -10.83 -1.67
CA GLN A 122 -0.60 -11.75 -2.80
C GLN A 122 -1.58 -11.27 -3.90
N ARG A 123 -2.75 -10.76 -3.52
CA ARG A 123 -3.70 -10.15 -4.47
C ARG A 123 -3.11 -8.93 -5.16
N LEU A 124 -2.42 -8.06 -4.42
CA LEU A 124 -1.70 -6.92 -4.97
C LEU A 124 -0.64 -7.37 -5.98
N TYR A 125 0.18 -8.35 -5.62
CA TYR A 125 1.21 -8.91 -6.51
C TYR A 125 0.61 -9.51 -7.79
N ALA A 126 -0.54 -10.18 -7.71
CA ALA A 126 -1.22 -10.72 -8.89
C ALA A 126 -1.72 -9.63 -9.86
N VAL A 127 -1.94 -8.40 -9.36
CA VAL A 127 -2.33 -7.24 -10.17
C VAL A 127 -1.11 -6.50 -10.71
N ASP A 128 -0.08 -6.33 -9.87
CA ASP A 128 1.07 -5.45 -10.10
C ASP A 128 2.41 -6.15 -9.80
N PRO A 129 2.78 -7.21 -10.57
CA PRO A 129 3.88 -8.12 -10.23
C PRO A 129 5.28 -7.56 -10.45
N MET A 130 5.44 -6.49 -11.22
CA MET A 130 6.73 -5.85 -11.53
C MET A 130 6.86 -4.44 -10.93
N ASN A 131 6.20 -4.20 -9.80
CA ASN A 131 6.36 -2.98 -9.02
C ASN A 131 7.12 -3.27 -7.72
N ARG A 132 8.17 -2.49 -7.44
CA ARG A 132 9.06 -2.77 -6.29
C ARG A 132 8.35 -2.54 -4.96
N LEU A 133 7.39 -1.61 -4.90
CA LEU A 133 6.60 -1.36 -3.68
C LEU A 133 5.61 -2.51 -3.41
N SER A 134 4.98 -3.04 -4.46
CA SER A 134 4.10 -4.22 -4.37
C SER A 134 4.86 -5.45 -3.87
N LEU A 135 6.06 -5.70 -4.41
CA LEU A 135 6.95 -6.78 -3.97
C LEU A 135 7.45 -6.60 -2.53
N THR A 136 7.79 -5.38 -2.13
CA THR A 136 8.20 -5.07 -0.76
C THR A 136 7.08 -5.35 0.24
N LYS A 137 5.82 -5.04 -0.10
CA LYS A 137 4.66 -5.40 0.73
C LYS A 137 4.51 -6.92 0.84
N LEU A 138 4.69 -7.67 -0.24
CA LEU A 138 4.62 -9.13 -0.19
C LEU A 138 5.74 -9.72 0.67
N ALA A 139 6.97 -9.21 0.55
CA ALA A 139 8.09 -9.59 1.40
C ALA A 139 7.80 -9.32 2.89
N GLY A 140 7.29 -8.12 3.21
CA GLY A 140 6.90 -7.77 4.58
C GLY A 140 5.83 -8.70 5.14
N ALA A 141 4.89 -9.15 4.31
CA ALA A 141 3.79 -10.01 4.74
C ALA A 141 4.29 -11.42 5.06
N TRP A 142 5.22 -11.94 4.25
CA TRP A 142 5.93 -13.19 4.55
C TRP A 142 6.80 -13.08 5.80
N GLN A 143 7.45 -11.93 6.01
CA GLN A 143 8.21 -11.66 7.23
C GLN A 143 7.32 -11.73 8.48
N LEU A 144 6.14 -11.09 8.45
CA LEU A 144 5.16 -11.20 9.54
C LEU A 144 4.64 -12.63 9.75
N ALA A 145 4.54 -13.42 8.67
CA ALA A 145 4.20 -14.84 8.75
C ALA A 145 5.37 -15.74 9.21
N GLY A 146 6.52 -15.15 9.57
CA GLY A 146 7.71 -15.88 10.02
C GLY A 146 8.43 -16.66 8.91
N LYS A 147 8.13 -16.40 7.63
CA LYS A 147 8.71 -17.08 6.47
C LYS A 147 9.85 -16.25 5.86
N LYS A 148 10.99 -16.26 6.55
CA LYS A 148 12.18 -15.46 6.19
C LYS A 148 12.71 -15.73 4.79
N ASP A 149 12.74 -16.99 4.35
CA ASP A 149 13.21 -17.34 3.00
C ASP A 149 12.29 -16.76 1.92
N SER A 150 10.97 -16.80 2.14
CA SER A 150 10.01 -16.17 1.24
C SER A 150 10.13 -14.65 1.24
N ALA A 151 10.33 -14.05 2.41
CA ALA A 151 10.58 -12.61 2.51
C ALA A 151 11.84 -12.21 1.71
N LEU A 152 12.96 -12.93 1.89
CA LEU A 152 14.20 -12.71 1.15
C LEU A 152 13.99 -12.90 -0.35
N TYR A 153 13.30 -13.96 -0.78
CA TYR A 153 13.00 -14.21 -2.18
C TYR A 153 12.33 -13.01 -2.85
N TYR A 154 11.28 -12.43 -2.24
CA TYR A 154 10.56 -11.30 -2.84
C TYR A 154 11.35 -9.99 -2.80
N LEU A 155 12.24 -9.79 -1.82
CA LEU A 155 13.18 -8.67 -1.83
C LEU A 155 14.20 -8.83 -2.98
N THR A 156 14.79 -10.02 -3.13
CA THR A 156 15.70 -10.32 -4.23
C THR A 156 15.00 -10.20 -5.59
N LEU A 157 13.74 -10.63 -5.69
CA LEU A 157 12.94 -10.48 -6.90
C LEU A 157 12.78 -8.99 -7.26
N ALA A 158 12.44 -8.15 -6.28
CA ALA A 158 12.29 -6.70 -6.49
C ALA A 158 13.58 -6.04 -6.99
N ASP A 159 14.73 -6.44 -6.48
CA ASP A 159 16.02 -5.92 -6.92
C ASP A 159 16.47 -6.53 -8.26
N SER A 160 16.01 -7.73 -8.60
CA SER A 160 16.37 -8.40 -9.87
C SER A 160 15.48 -8.02 -11.07
N LEU A 161 14.42 -7.23 -10.85
CA LEU A 161 13.52 -6.81 -11.92
C LEU A 161 14.33 -6.10 -13.03
N PRO A 162 14.13 -6.47 -14.32
CA PRO A 162 14.81 -5.79 -15.42
C PRO A 162 14.36 -4.34 -15.56
N ILE A 163 13.09 -4.07 -15.26
CA ILE A 163 12.45 -2.76 -15.19
C ILE A 163 11.37 -2.82 -14.11
N GLU A 164 11.04 -1.67 -13.54
CA GLU A 164 9.84 -1.46 -12.75
C GLU A 164 8.70 -0.95 -13.65
N VAL A 165 7.49 -1.46 -13.43
CA VAL A 165 6.26 -0.96 -14.06
C VAL A 165 5.50 -0.15 -13.01
N SER A 166 5.15 1.08 -13.35
CA SER A 166 4.32 1.96 -12.51
C SER A 166 3.15 2.49 -13.33
N VAL A 167 1.94 2.03 -13.03
CA VAL A 167 0.71 2.61 -13.59
C VAL A 167 0.30 3.79 -12.73
N GLY A 168 0.21 4.98 -13.33
CA GLY A 168 -0.23 6.20 -12.64
C GLY A 168 -1.71 6.52 -12.88
N LYS A 169 -2.30 6.03 -13.97
CA LYS A 169 -3.70 6.33 -14.31
C LYS A 169 -4.35 5.19 -15.05
N PHE A 170 -5.57 4.89 -14.65
CA PHE A 170 -6.50 4.03 -15.38
C PHE A 170 -7.84 4.75 -15.47
N VAL A 171 -8.43 4.76 -16.66
CA VAL A 171 -9.78 5.27 -16.88
C VAL A 171 -10.50 4.25 -17.74
N ALA A 172 -11.71 3.86 -17.35
CA ALA A 172 -12.59 3.06 -18.16
C ALA A 172 -13.98 3.69 -18.20
N ASN A 173 -14.62 3.64 -19.36
CA ASN A 173 -15.95 4.17 -19.60
C ASN A 173 -16.64 3.37 -20.71
N GLU A 174 -17.80 3.84 -21.16
CA GLU A 174 -18.59 3.22 -22.22
C GLU A 174 -17.90 3.25 -23.60
N GLN A 175 -16.85 4.07 -23.76
CA GLN A 175 -16.08 4.18 -25.01
C GLN A 175 -14.82 3.32 -25.01
N GLY A 176 -14.48 2.70 -23.87
CA GLY A 176 -13.34 1.80 -23.74
C GLY A 176 -12.51 2.08 -22.48
N ALA A 177 -11.20 1.82 -22.55
CA ALA A 177 -10.29 2.03 -21.44
C ALA A 177 -8.95 2.64 -21.87
N ALA A 178 -8.31 3.35 -20.95
CA ALA A 178 -6.99 3.93 -21.11
C ALA A 178 -6.13 3.67 -19.87
N LEU A 179 -4.86 3.35 -20.11
CA LEU A 179 -3.85 3.10 -19.09
C LEU A 179 -2.63 3.96 -19.36
N GLU A 180 -2.14 4.67 -18.35
CA GLU A 180 -0.95 5.51 -18.44
C GLU A 180 0.01 5.21 -17.29
N GLY A 181 1.31 5.23 -17.60
CA GLY A 181 2.32 4.90 -16.62
C GLY A 181 3.75 5.04 -17.14
N LEU A 182 4.66 4.43 -16.40
CA LEU A 182 6.10 4.46 -16.61
C LEU A 182 6.67 3.03 -16.57
N TYR A 183 7.63 2.80 -17.46
CA TYR A 183 8.64 1.76 -17.34
C TYR A 183 9.93 2.42 -16.85
N SER A 184 10.54 1.88 -15.80
CA SER A 184 11.68 2.49 -15.14
C SER A 184 12.83 1.49 -15.01
N ASN A 185 14.01 1.84 -15.50
CA ASN A 185 15.23 1.11 -15.19
C ASN A 185 15.93 1.76 -13.99
N PHE A 186 15.87 1.09 -12.84
CA PHE A 186 16.50 1.57 -11.60
C PHE A 186 17.96 1.08 -11.44
N HIS A 187 18.51 0.42 -12.46
CA HIS A 187 19.88 -0.10 -12.46
C HIS A 187 20.89 0.88 -13.08
N SER A 188 22.17 0.65 -12.77
CA SER A 188 23.31 1.37 -13.35
C SER A 188 23.75 0.85 -14.73
N LYS A 189 23.07 -0.16 -15.27
CA LYS A 189 23.32 -0.73 -16.60
C LYS A 189 22.03 -0.74 -17.42
N PRO A 190 22.11 -0.78 -18.76
CA PRO A 190 20.94 -0.96 -19.58
C PRO A 190 20.13 -2.19 -19.19
N SER A 191 18.81 -2.07 -19.20
CA SER A 191 17.91 -3.20 -18.99
C SER A 191 17.91 -4.13 -20.20
N ARG A 192 17.52 -5.38 -19.99
CA ARG A 192 17.15 -6.27 -21.10
C ARG A 192 15.74 -5.90 -21.61
N PRO A 193 15.44 -6.10 -22.91
CA PRO A 193 14.08 -5.99 -23.40
C PRO A 193 13.12 -6.91 -22.63
N VAL A 194 11.89 -6.44 -22.45
CA VAL A 194 10.84 -7.16 -21.70
C VAL A 194 9.55 -7.12 -22.48
N LYS A 195 8.79 -8.21 -22.45
CA LYS A 195 7.41 -8.23 -22.90
C LYS A 195 6.47 -8.24 -21.70
N VAL A 196 5.46 -7.38 -21.75
CA VAL A 196 4.39 -7.32 -20.76
C VAL A 196 3.06 -7.38 -21.50
N THR A 197 2.08 -8.07 -20.94
CA THR A 197 0.70 -8.02 -21.41
C THR A 197 -0.17 -7.46 -20.31
N PHE A 198 -0.73 -6.28 -20.54
CA PHE A 198 -1.78 -5.74 -19.69
C PHE A 198 -3.11 -6.43 -20.04
N GLU A 199 -3.78 -6.94 -19.04
CA GLU A 199 -5.11 -7.53 -19.13
C GLU A 199 -6.10 -6.57 -18.48
N LEU A 200 -7.09 -6.12 -19.27
CA LEU A 200 -8.23 -5.39 -18.77
C LEU A 200 -9.26 -6.39 -18.25
N VAL A 201 -9.77 -6.18 -17.04
CA VAL A 201 -10.63 -7.16 -16.36
C VAL A 201 -11.96 -6.57 -15.90
N ASP A 202 -13.00 -7.39 -15.96
CA ASP A 202 -14.32 -7.09 -15.40
C ASP A 202 -14.36 -7.32 -13.87
N GLY A 203 -15.51 -7.06 -13.25
CA GLY A 203 -15.68 -7.25 -11.80
C GLY A 203 -15.59 -8.69 -11.30
N LYS A 204 -15.60 -9.67 -12.20
CA LYS A 204 -15.40 -11.10 -11.90
C LYS A 204 -13.95 -11.54 -12.14
N GLY A 205 -13.12 -10.67 -12.72
CA GLY A 205 -11.73 -10.96 -13.08
C GLY A 205 -11.56 -11.62 -14.44
N ASN A 206 -12.61 -11.66 -15.26
CA ASN A 206 -12.51 -12.13 -16.64
C ASN A 206 -11.75 -11.10 -17.47
N VAL A 207 -10.88 -11.57 -18.36
CA VAL A 207 -10.16 -10.70 -19.28
C VAL A 207 -11.12 -10.24 -20.39
N VAL A 208 -11.37 -8.93 -20.46
CA VAL A 208 -12.21 -8.32 -21.51
C VAL A 208 -11.37 -7.70 -22.63
N GLY A 209 -10.07 -7.49 -22.38
CA GLY A 209 -9.12 -6.99 -23.37
C GLY A 209 -7.68 -7.28 -22.97
N SER A 210 -6.79 -7.37 -23.95
CA SER A 210 -5.36 -7.58 -23.73
C SER A 210 -4.53 -6.64 -24.59
N LEU A 211 -3.52 -6.04 -23.98
CA LEU A 211 -2.65 -5.03 -24.60
C LEU A 211 -1.19 -5.51 -24.44
N PRO A 212 -0.65 -6.27 -25.42
CA PRO A 212 0.75 -6.67 -25.41
C PRO A 212 1.64 -5.46 -25.64
N GLN A 213 2.77 -5.40 -24.93
CA GLN A 213 3.75 -4.33 -24.96
C GLN A 213 5.15 -4.94 -25.07
N ASP A 214 5.83 -4.64 -26.18
CA ASP A 214 7.25 -4.89 -26.35
C ASP A 214 8.03 -3.68 -25.83
N ILE A 215 8.72 -3.86 -24.71
CA ILE A 215 9.48 -2.80 -24.04
C ILE A 215 10.95 -2.99 -24.44
N PRO A 216 11.57 -2.02 -25.15
CA PRO A 216 12.97 -2.13 -25.52
C PRO A 216 13.88 -2.08 -24.29
N ALA A 217 15.17 -2.34 -24.50
CA ALA A 217 16.17 -2.03 -23.50
C ALA A 217 16.10 -0.54 -23.14
N LEU A 218 16.06 -0.24 -21.84
CA LEU A 218 16.14 1.11 -21.32
C LEU A 218 17.55 1.36 -20.82
N ASP A 219 18.11 2.53 -21.10
CA ASP A 219 19.41 2.92 -20.56
C ASP A 219 19.41 2.92 -19.02
N ALA A 220 20.61 2.93 -18.43
CA ALA A 220 20.78 3.02 -16.98
C ALA A 220 20.04 4.24 -16.40
N GLY A 221 19.21 4.03 -15.38
CA GLY A 221 18.43 5.10 -14.75
C GLY A 221 17.29 5.68 -15.60
N ALA A 222 17.04 5.17 -16.81
CA ALA A 222 16.09 5.76 -17.74
C ALA A 222 14.64 5.39 -17.42
N ASN A 223 13.72 6.30 -17.79
CA ASN A 223 12.28 6.11 -17.73
C ASN A 223 11.68 6.24 -19.13
N GLN A 224 10.70 5.39 -19.44
CA GLN A 224 9.87 5.49 -20.64
C GLN A 224 8.40 5.52 -20.25
N SER A 225 7.69 6.57 -20.64
CA SER A 225 6.24 6.65 -20.44
C SER A 225 5.49 5.79 -21.46
N PHE A 226 4.32 5.30 -21.05
CA PHE A 226 3.39 4.64 -21.94
C PHE A 226 1.98 5.20 -21.76
N LYS A 227 1.22 5.14 -22.85
CA LYS A 227 -0.21 5.46 -22.89
C LYS A 227 -0.90 4.48 -23.81
N LEU A 228 -1.67 3.58 -23.22
CA LEU A 228 -2.39 2.53 -23.93
C LEU A 228 -3.86 2.89 -24.00
N LYS A 229 -4.49 2.57 -25.12
CA LYS A 229 -5.93 2.71 -25.33
C LYS A 229 -6.49 1.39 -25.80
N ALA A 230 -7.68 1.07 -25.30
CA ALA A 230 -8.47 -0.10 -25.64
C ALA A 230 -9.87 0.36 -25.99
N THR A 231 -10.47 -0.20 -27.04
CA THR A 231 -11.87 0.05 -27.41
C THR A 231 -12.83 -0.90 -26.71
N GLN A 232 -12.30 -1.90 -26.01
CA GLN A 232 -13.09 -2.86 -25.22
C GLN A 232 -13.72 -2.16 -24.02
N THR A 233 -15.03 -2.35 -23.88
CA THR A 233 -15.83 -1.81 -22.78
C THR A 233 -15.97 -2.84 -21.64
N GLY A 234 -16.50 -2.41 -20.49
CA GLY A 234 -16.78 -3.31 -19.36
C GLY A 234 -15.57 -3.63 -18.48
N ALA A 235 -14.39 -3.10 -18.79
CA ALA A 235 -13.24 -3.15 -17.90
C ALA A 235 -13.49 -2.25 -16.68
N ILE A 236 -13.22 -2.76 -15.47
CA ILE A 236 -13.26 -1.96 -14.24
C ILE A 236 -11.91 -1.88 -13.55
N ALA A 237 -10.96 -2.72 -13.98
CA ALA A 237 -9.61 -2.75 -13.48
C ALA A 237 -8.65 -3.30 -14.54
N TRP A 238 -7.38 -3.36 -14.16
CA TRP A 238 -6.31 -3.94 -14.95
C TRP A 238 -5.46 -4.84 -14.07
N ARG A 239 -4.74 -5.75 -14.71
CA ARG A 239 -3.56 -6.43 -14.17
C ARG A 239 -2.56 -6.59 -15.30
N TYR A 240 -1.36 -7.04 -15.01
CA TYR A 240 -0.43 -7.42 -16.08
C TYR A 240 0.42 -8.61 -15.67
N LYS A 241 0.97 -9.26 -16.69
CA LYS A 241 1.96 -10.31 -16.53
C LYS A 241 3.12 -10.07 -17.47
N ARG A 242 4.27 -10.56 -17.06
CA ARG A 242 5.41 -10.70 -17.96
C ARG A 242 5.11 -11.83 -18.94
N SER A 243 5.37 -11.58 -20.22
CA SER A 243 5.15 -12.51 -21.35
C SER A 243 6.45 -13.04 -21.92
#